data_AF-A0A803MR12-F1
#
_entry.id   AF-A0A803MR12-F1
#
_cell.length_a   1.000
_cell.length_b   1.000
_cell.length_c   1.000
_cell.angle_alpha   90.00
_cell.angle_beta   90.00
_cell.angle_gamma   90.00
#
_symmetry.space_group_name_H-M   'P 1'
#
loop_
_entity.id
_entity.type
_entity.pdbx_description
1 polymer ?
#
loop_
_entity_poly.entity_id
_entity_poly.type
_entity_poly.pdbx_seq_one_letter_code
_entity_poly.pdbx_strand_id
1 'polypeptide(L)'
;MAETLQTNGGGIWDTVLELTKLAQDKNTNPMVWAIQLGSILNSAGLTLPSVELSHLLVSHICWNNNFPITWKFLEKALALKFVPPMLVLALLSTRVISSRRVHPAAYRLYMELLKRYGSSFASQLHESNHEKILKAIDDALHLSDLYGIQASGPAVLSVLFVFSNVWQLVDASLDDEGLLEYSPEKISRWLTGIQDMDIVNHGRFLENKIEFQEEY
;
A
#
# COMPACT_ATOMS: atom_id res chain seq x y z
N MET A 1 19.45 19.39 36.63
CA MET A 1 19.67 19.20 35.18
C MET A 1 19.09 17.85 34.83
N ALA A 2 17.91 17.84 34.20
CA ALA A 2 17.27 16.65 33.70
C ALA A 2 17.41 16.70 32.18
N GLU A 3 18.31 15.89 31.63
CA GLU A 3 18.44 15.68 30.20
C GLU A 3 17.29 14.79 29.74
N THR A 4 16.36 15.41 29.03
CA THR A 4 15.34 14.72 28.23
C THR A 4 16.03 13.91 27.15
N LEU A 5 15.99 12.58 27.28
CA LEU A 5 16.28 11.65 26.20
C LEU A 5 15.30 11.92 25.05
N GLN A 6 15.79 12.59 24.00
CA GLN A 6 15.13 12.64 22.71
C GLN A 6 15.06 11.21 22.17
N THR A 7 13.86 10.64 22.13
CA THR A 7 13.62 9.35 21.50
C THR A 7 13.76 9.50 19.99
N ASN A 8 14.89 8.99 19.48
CA ASN A 8 15.16 8.87 18.05
C ASN A 8 14.07 8.02 17.38
N GLY A 9 13.13 8.67 16.68
CA GLY A 9 12.03 8.00 15.98
C GLY A 9 12.47 6.98 14.91
N GLY A 10 13.72 7.03 14.46
CA GLY A 10 14.28 6.04 13.53
C GLY A 10 14.55 4.66 14.15
N GLY A 11 15.01 4.62 15.42
CA GLY A 11 15.55 3.38 16.00
C GLY A 11 14.52 2.27 16.21
N ILE A 12 13.26 2.63 16.49
CA ILE A 12 12.20 1.64 16.68
C ILE A 12 11.81 0.98 15.35
N TRP A 13 11.75 1.73 14.27
CA TRP A 13 11.41 1.21 12.94
C TRP A 13 12.54 0.38 12.36
N ASP A 14 13.79 0.74 12.63
CA ASP A 14 14.95 -0.10 12.33
C ASP A 14 14.87 -1.44 13.07
N THR A 15 14.53 -1.42 14.36
CA THR A 15 14.33 -2.64 15.17
C THR A 15 13.20 -3.51 14.61
N VAL A 16 12.08 -2.90 14.20
CA VAL A 16 10.94 -3.61 13.59
C VAL A 16 11.34 -4.23 12.24
N LEU A 17 12.13 -3.52 11.44
CA LEU A 17 12.61 -4.01 10.16
C LEU A 17 13.60 -5.16 10.33
N GLU A 18 14.52 -5.06 11.29
CA GLU A 18 15.45 -6.15 11.63
C GLU A 18 14.71 -7.39 12.14
N LEU A 19 13.73 -7.22 13.03
CA LEU A 19 12.87 -8.32 13.48
C LEU A 19 12.17 -8.98 12.29
N THR A 20 11.65 -8.17 11.36
CA THR A 20 10.94 -8.65 10.16
C THR A 20 11.85 -9.48 9.26
N LYS A 21 13.06 -9.01 8.98
CA LYS A 21 14.08 -9.75 8.21
C LYS A 21 14.47 -11.05 8.92
N LEU A 22 14.77 -10.98 10.22
CA LEU A 22 15.16 -12.14 11.01
C LEU A 22 14.05 -13.20 11.08
N ALA A 23 12.79 -12.77 11.24
CA ALA A 23 11.64 -13.66 11.29
C ALA A 23 11.45 -14.39 9.96
N GLN A 24 11.63 -13.68 8.84
CA GLN A 24 11.60 -14.23 7.49
C GLN A 24 12.71 -15.27 7.29
N ASP A 25 13.97 -14.92 7.61
CA ASP A 25 15.13 -15.81 7.44
C ASP A 25 15.01 -17.10 8.26
N LYS A 26 14.45 -17.00 9.48
CA LYS A 26 14.23 -18.13 10.37
C LYS A 26 12.94 -18.91 10.08
N ASN A 27 12.17 -18.49 9.07
CA ASN A 27 10.83 -19.02 8.80
C ASN A 27 9.95 -19.09 10.07
N THR A 28 10.00 -18.03 10.86
CA THR A 28 9.34 -17.95 12.18
C THR A 28 7.82 -18.05 12.00
N ASN A 29 7.14 -18.77 12.90
CA ASN A 29 5.68 -18.84 12.84
C ASN A 29 5.06 -17.42 12.83
N PRO A 30 4.19 -17.07 11.87
CA PRO A 30 3.65 -15.70 11.74
C PRO A 30 2.96 -15.17 12.99
N MET A 31 2.33 -16.03 13.80
CA MET A 31 1.70 -15.61 15.05
C MET A 31 2.74 -15.27 16.12
N VAL A 32 3.83 -16.06 16.21
CA VAL A 32 4.94 -15.76 17.13
C VAL A 32 5.62 -14.45 16.75
N TRP A 33 5.85 -14.24 15.44
CA TRP A 33 6.36 -12.96 14.94
C TRP A 33 5.42 -11.80 15.30
N ALA A 34 4.10 -11.97 15.15
CA ALA A 34 3.14 -10.94 15.52
C ALA A 34 3.14 -10.64 17.03
N ILE A 35 3.28 -11.65 17.89
CA ILE A 35 3.41 -11.46 19.34
C ILE A 35 4.67 -10.67 19.69
N GLN A 36 5.82 -11.02 19.06
CA GLN A 36 7.08 -10.31 19.26
C GLN A 36 6.98 -8.85 18.81
N LEU A 37 6.43 -8.62 17.63
CA LEU A 37 6.21 -7.26 17.12
C LEU A 37 5.29 -6.48 18.07
N GLY A 38 4.16 -7.07 18.49
CA GLY A 38 3.23 -6.44 19.42
C GLY A 38 3.88 -6.06 20.74
N SER A 39 4.77 -6.90 21.28
CA SER A 39 5.55 -6.60 22.48
C SER A 39 6.46 -5.39 22.29
N ILE A 40 7.15 -5.30 21.14
CA ILE A 40 8.02 -4.16 20.81
C ILE A 40 7.20 -2.87 20.69
N LEU A 41 6.12 -2.89 19.90
CA LEU A 41 5.26 -1.74 19.69
C LEU A 41 4.64 -1.22 20.99
N ASN A 42 4.17 -2.13 21.84
CA ASN A 42 3.60 -1.80 23.14
C ASN A 42 4.66 -1.22 24.10
N SER A 43 5.87 -1.80 24.14
CA SER A 43 6.96 -1.28 24.96
C SER A 43 7.42 0.11 24.55
N ALA A 44 7.28 0.44 23.26
CA ALA A 44 7.57 1.76 22.71
C ALA A 44 6.42 2.78 22.90
N GLY A 45 5.28 2.35 23.47
CA GLY A 45 4.12 3.22 23.69
C GLY A 45 3.46 3.71 22.40
N LEU A 46 3.59 2.95 21.30
CA LEU A 46 3.03 3.34 20.00
C LEU A 46 1.51 3.12 19.97
N THR A 47 0.78 4.11 19.48
CA THR A 47 -0.66 4.00 19.25
C THR A 47 -0.93 3.15 18.01
N LEU A 48 -1.77 2.13 18.18
CA LEU A 48 -2.21 1.25 17.10
C LEU A 48 -3.68 1.56 16.73
N PRO A 49 -4.06 1.42 15.45
CA PRO A 49 -3.22 1.03 14.31
C PRO A 49 -2.23 2.13 13.88
N SER A 50 -1.06 1.74 13.36
CA SER A 50 0.02 2.65 12.94
C SER A 50 0.15 2.80 11.42
N VAL A 51 0.26 4.04 10.96
CA VAL A 51 0.49 4.42 9.55
C VAL A 51 1.92 4.03 9.14
N GLU A 52 2.89 4.36 9.96
CA GLU A 52 4.32 4.12 9.73
C GLU A 52 4.61 2.62 9.59
N LEU A 53 4.02 1.80 10.48
CA LEU A 53 4.13 0.34 10.38
C LEU A 53 3.54 -0.18 9.07
N SER A 54 2.44 0.41 8.59
CA SER A 54 1.82 0.01 7.32
C SER A 54 2.75 0.25 6.13
N HIS A 55 3.37 1.42 6.07
CA HIS A 55 4.36 1.73 5.03
C HIS A 55 5.58 0.81 5.12
N LEU A 56 6.11 0.57 6.33
CA LEU A 56 7.25 -0.33 6.53
C LEU A 56 6.93 -1.74 6.07
N LEU A 57 5.80 -2.31 6.49
CA LEU A 57 5.42 -3.66 6.09
C LEU A 57 5.21 -3.72 4.58
N VAL A 58 4.34 -2.91 3.99
CA VAL A 58 4.07 -2.98 2.53
C VAL A 58 5.33 -2.73 1.70
N SER A 59 6.23 -1.83 2.14
CA SER A 59 7.51 -1.63 1.46
C SER A 59 8.44 -2.83 1.54
N HIS A 60 8.43 -3.57 2.66
CA HIS A 60 9.20 -4.79 2.80
C HIS A 60 8.61 -5.95 1.98
N ILE A 61 7.30 -6.19 2.03
CA ILE A 61 6.64 -7.38 1.42
C ILE A 61 6.74 -7.41 -0.11
N CYS A 62 6.68 -6.25 -0.78
CA CYS A 62 6.67 -6.21 -2.24
C CYS A 62 8.04 -6.59 -2.84
N TRP A 63 7.99 -7.22 -4.02
CA TRP A 63 9.14 -7.60 -4.86
C TRP A 63 10.06 -8.65 -4.23
N ASN A 64 11.29 -8.28 -3.86
CA ASN A 64 12.33 -9.21 -3.43
C ASN A 64 12.00 -9.97 -2.14
N ASN A 65 10.99 -9.54 -1.36
CA ASN A 65 10.52 -10.27 -0.18
C ASN A 65 9.08 -10.79 -0.30
N ASN A 66 8.63 -11.07 -1.52
CA ASN A 66 7.32 -11.67 -1.80
C ASN A 66 7.23 -13.16 -1.39
N PHE A 67 7.60 -13.45 -0.14
CA PHE A 67 7.57 -14.81 0.42
C PHE A 67 6.20 -15.11 1.05
N PRO A 68 5.68 -16.35 0.92
CA PRO A 68 4.40 -16.73 1.51
C PRO A 68 4.28 -16.45 3.02
N ILE A 69 5.39 -16.54 3.76
CA ILE A 69 5.42 -16.25 5.20
C ILE A 69 5.11 -14.78 5.52
N THR A 70 5.60 -13.85 4.69
CA THR A 70 5.46 -12.41 4.89
C THR A 70 4.02 -11.98 4.69
N TRP A 71 3.32 -12.55 3.71
CA TRP A 71 1.87 -12.34 3.52
C TRP A 71 1.02 -12.93 4.64
N LYS A 72 1.36 -14.14 5.11
CA LYS A 72 0.70 -14.73 6.28
C LYS A 72 0.88 -13.86 7.51
N PHE A 73 2.05 -13.25 7.69
CA PHE A 73 2.30 -12.30 8.75
C PHE A 73 1.49 -11.02 8.60
N LEU A 74 1.43 -10.43 7.39
CA LEU A 74 0.58 -9.26 7.12
C LEU A 74 -0.88 -9.51 7.51
N GLU A 75 -1.40 -10.70 7.19
CA GLU A 75 -2.74 -11.12 7.60
C GLU A 75 -2.90 -11.15 9.14
N LYS A 76 -1.88 -11.56 9.89
CA LYS A 76 -1.88 -11.50 11.36
C LYS A 76 -1.81 -10.06 11.88
N ALA A 77 -0.99 -9.21 11.28
CA ALA A 77 -0.91 -7.80 11.64
C ALA A 77 -2.26 -7.08 11.41
N LEU A 78 -2.95 -7.39 10.32
CA LEU A 78 -4.31 -6.92 10.02
C LEU A 78 -5.33 -7.44 11.05
N ALA A 79 -5.32 -8.74 11.33
CA ALA A 79 -6.24 -9.36 12.29
C ALA A 79 -6.06 -8.84 13.73
N LEU A 80 -4.83 -8.51 14.12
CA LEU A 80 -4.49 -7.95 15.43
C LEU A 80 -4.59 -6.42 15.49
N LYS A 81 -5.08 -5.76 14.43
CA LYS A 81 -5.24 -4.29 14.32
C LYS A 81 -3.95 -3.50 14.53
N PHE A 82 -2.79 -4.07 14.17
CA PHE A 82 -1.52 -3.33 14.22
C PHE A 82 -1.43 -2.28 13.11
N VAL A 83 -2.06 -2.55 11.98
CA VAL A 83 -2.09 -1.70 10.79
C VAL A 83 -3.53 -1.48 10.33
N PRO A 84 -3.89 -0.32 9.73
CA PRO A 84 -5.22 -0.06 9.21
C PRO A 84 -5.42 -0.82 7.89
N PRO A 85 -6.41 -1.73 7.80
CA PRO A 85 -6.64 -2.52 6.59
C PRO A 85 -6.77 -1.72 5.30
N MET A 86 -7.50 -0.60 5.31
CA MET A 86 -7.66 0.19 4.07
C MET A 86 -6.37 0.89 3.62
N LEU A 87 -5.53 1.33 4.56
CA LEU A 87 -4.22 1.87 4.20
C LEU A 87 -3.33 0.79 3.58
N VAL A 88 -3.31 -0.41 4.16
CA VAL A 88 -2.57 -1.54 3.59
C VAL A 88 -3.07 -1.88 2.19
N LEU A 89 -4.39 -1.94 1.99
CA LEU A 89 -4.98 -2.22 0.67
C LEU A 89 -4.68 -1.11 -0.35
N ALA A 90 -4.75 0.16 0.05
CA ALA A 90 -4.38 1.31 -0.80
C ALA A 90 -2.91 1.24 -1.24
N LEU A 91 -2.00 0.99 -0.30
CA LEU A 91 -0.57 0.89 -0.58
C LEU A 91 -0.25 -0.32 -1.47
N LEU A 92 -0.93 -1.44 -1.28
CA LEU A 92 -0.75 -2.63 -2.10
C LEU A 92 -1.33 -2.45 -3.51
N SER A 93 -2.48 -1.79 -3.68
CA SER A 93 -3.13 -1.67 -4.99
C SER A 93 -2.21 -1.00 -6.02
N THR A 94 -1.57 0.10 -5.62
CA THR A 94 -0.66 0.89 -6.47
C THR A 94 0.57 0.10 -6.96
N ARG A 95 0.98 -0.95 -6.23
CA ARG A 95 2.18 -1.75 -6.55
C ARG A 95 1.86 -3.10 -7.18
N VAL A 96 0.81 -3.74 -6.68
CA VAL A 96 0.50 -5.13 -7.01
C VAL A 96 -0.35 -5.23 -8.27
N ILE A 97 -1.28 -4.30 -8.50
CA ILE A 97 -2.13 -4.31 -9.71
C ILE A 97 -1.29 -4.02 -10.96
N SER A 98 -0.38 -3.05 -10.87
CA SER A 98 0.56 -2.71 -11.94
C SER A 98 1.50 -3.88 -12.26
N SER A 99 1.95 -4.59 -11.24
CA SER A 99 2.89 -5.72 -11.38
C SER A 99 2.21 -7.09 -11.58
N ARG A 100 0.90 -7.14 -11.87
CA ARG A 100 0.10 -8.39 -11.84
C ARG A 100 0.60 -9.48 -12.80
N ARG A 101 1.13 -9.09 -13.97
CA ARG A 101 1.67 -10.03 -14.97
C ARG A 101 3.00 -10.65 -14.51
N VAL A 102 3.83 -9.86 -13.81
CA VAL A 102 5.15 -10.28 -13.30
C VAL A 102 5.01 -11.07 -11.99
N HIS A 103 4.06 -10.67 -11.13
CA HIS A 103 3.85 -11.23 -9.81
C HIS A 103 2.40 -11.69 -9.58
N PRO A 104 1.89 -12.67 -10.36
CA PRO A 104 0.49 -13.10 -10.30
C PRO A 104 0.09 -13.67 -8.93
N ALA A 105 1.04 -14.27 -8.20
CA ALA A 105 0.80 -14.75 -6.84
C ALA A 105 0.54 -13.61 -5.84
N ALA A 106 1.27 -12.50 -5.94
CA ALA A 106 1.05 -11.33 -5.10
C ALA A 106 -0.30 -10.68 -5.44
N TYR A 107 -0.64 -10.59 -6.73
CA TYR A 107 -1.95 -10.11 -7.18
C TYR A 107 -3.10 -10.96 -6.61
N ARG A 108 -2.98 -12.28 -6.68
CA ARG A 108 -3.97 -13.18 -6.07
C ARG A 108 -4.12 -12.95 -4.56
N LEU A 109 -3.01 -12.83 -3.83
CA LEU A 109 -3.06 -12.59 -2.38
C LEU A 109 -3.67 -11.23 -2.04
N TYR A 110 -3.35 -10.19 -2.80
CA TYR A 110 -3.98 -8.88 -2.68
C TYR A 110 -5.50 -8.97 -2.90
N MET A 111 -5.97 -9.69 -3.92
CA MET A 111 -7.41 -9.87 -4.16
C MET A 111 -8.12 -10.59 -3.00
N GLU A 112 -7.48 -11.57 -2.37
CA GLU A 112 -8.03 -12.24 -1.18
C GLU A 112 -8.09 -11.31 0.03
N LEU A 113 -7.07 -10.46 0.23
CA LEU A 113 -7.10 -9.42 1.27
C LEU A 113 -8.20 -8.39 0.99
N LEU A 114 -8.34 -7.94 -0.26
CA LEU A 114 -9.37 -6.98 -0.67
C LEU A 114 -10.77 -7.55 -0.41
N LYS A 115 -11.00 -8.81 -0.78
CA LYS A 115 -12.26 -9.52 -0.52
C LYS A 115 -12.58 -9.61 0.97
N ARG A 116 -11.57 -9.86 1.82
CA ARG A 116 -11.77 -10.02 3.27
C ARG A 116 -11.94 -8.71 4.01
N TYR A 117 -11.15 -7.69 3.67
CA TYR A 117 -11.06 -6.45 4.45
C TYR A 117 -11.74 -5.24 3.79
N GLY A 118 -12.06 -5.31 2.49
CA GLY A 118 -12.64 -4.20 1.74
C GLY A 118 -14.01 -3.73 2.22
N SER A 119 -14.79 -4.61 2.88
CA SER A 119 -16.13 -4.27 3.40
C SER A 119 -16.15 -3.80 4.86
N SER A 120 -15.03 -3.91 5.59
CA SER A 120 -14.99 -3.68 7.04
C SER A 120 -14.80 -2.19 7.43
N PHE A 121 -14.76 -1.29 6.45
CA PHE A 121 -14.32 0.09 6.66
C PHE A 121 -15.12 0.90 7.69
N ALA A 122 -16.45 0.91 7.62
CA ALA A 122 -17.27 1.73 8.51
C ALA A 122 -17.06 1.40 10.00
N SER A 123 -16.66 0.17 10.31
CA SER A 123 -16.39 -0.28 11.68
C SER A 123 -15.02 0.14 12.24
N GLN A 124 -14.11 0.64 11.39
CA GLN A 124 -12.70 0.90 11.75
C GLN A 124 -12.40 2.38 12.04
N LEU A 125 -13.35 3.29 11.77
CA LEU A 125 -13.12 4.74 11.79
C LEU A 125 -13.50 5.40 13.12
N HIS A 126 -13.87 4.58 14.10
CA HIS A 126 -14.20 5.05 15.45
C HIS A 126 -12.98 5.08 16.38
N GLU A 127 -11.79 4.70 15.89
CA GLU A 127 -10.57 4.51 16.68
C GLU A 127 -9.66 5.76 16.64
N SER A 128 -8.81 5.91 17.66
CA SER A 128 -7.76 6.93 17.71
C SER A 128 -6.85 6.85 16.47
N ASN A 129 -6.32 7.99 15.99
CA ASN A 129 -5.52 8.15 14.75
C ASN A 129 -6.29 8.20 13.41
N HIS A 130 -7.62 8.25 13.42
CA HIS A 130 -8.42 8.26 12.18
C HIS A 130 -8.00 9.37 11.17
N GLU A 131 -7.75 10.61 11.60
CA GLU A 131 -7.35 11.69 10.69
C GLU A 131 -6.04 11.40 9.94
N LYS A 132 -5.03 10.89 10.66
CA LYS A 132 -3.74 10.51 10.05
C LYS A 132 -3.90 9.36 9.06
N ILE A 133 -4.76 8.39 9.38
CA ILE A 133 -5.04 7.24 8.51
C ILE A 133 -5.79 7.68 7.26
N LEU A 134 -6.82 8.52 7.40
CA LEU A 134 -7.59 9.07 6.28
C LEU A 134 -6.65 9.84 5.34
N LYS A 135 -5.80 10.72 5.88
CA LYS A 135 -4.80 11.44 5.10
C LYS A 135 -3.83 10.49 4.40
N ALA A 136 -3.33 9.46 5.09
CA ALA A 136 -2.39 8.51 4.48
C ALA A 136 -3.04 7.69 3.34
N ILE A 137 -4.33 7.36 3.43
CA ILE A 137 -5.06 6.69 2.34
C ILE A 137 -5.26 7.65 1.16
N ASP A 138 -5.65 8.90 1.44
CA ASP A 138 -5.77 9.94 0.42
C ASP A 138 -4.44 10.16 -0.31
N ASP A 139 -3.34 10.31 0.44
CA ASP A 139 -1.99 10.46 -0.09
C ASP A 139 -1.56 9.23 -0.93
N ALA A 140 -1.92 8.01 -0.50
CA ALA A 140 -1.52 6.78 -1.19
C ALA A 140 -2.23 6.56 -2.54
N LEU A 141 -3.48 7.02 -2.67
CA LEU A 141 -4.28 6.84 -3.89
C LEU A 141 -4.53 8.15 -4.65
N HIS A 142 -4.03 9.27 -4.13
CA HIS A 142 -4.30 10.62 -4.62
C HIS A 142 -5.81 10.89 -4.80
N LEU A 143 -6.64 10.51 -3.83
CA LEU A 143 -8.11 10.53 -3.99
C LEU A 143 -8.64 11.94 -4.21
N SER A 144 -8.20 12.90 -3.39
CA SER A 144 -8.62 14.30 -3.47
C SER A 144 -8.28 14.90 -4.83
N ASP A 145 -7.09 14.59 -5.36
CA ASP A 145 -6.64 15.05 -6.68
C ASP A 145 -7.38 14.35 -7.81
N LEU A 146 -7.69 13.06 -7.66
CA LEU A 146 -8.33 12.26 -8.70
C LEU A 146 -9.80 12.64 -8.90
N TYR A 147 -10.51 12.90 -7.81
CA TYR A 147 -11.95 13.17 -7.84
C TYR A 147 -12.30 14.65 -7.71
N GLY A 148 -11.32 15.53 -7.43
CA GLY A 148 -11.57 16.95 -7.20
C GLY A 148 -12.44 17.23 -5.95
N ILE A 149 -12.52 16.27 -5.03
CA ILE A 149 -13.32 16.32 -3.81
C ILE A 149 -12.42 16.03 -2.63
N GLN A 150 -12.44 16.88 -1.61
CA GLN A 150 -11.64 16.67 -0.40
C GLN A 150 -12.07 15.37 0.31
N ALA A 151 -11.15 14.41 0.43
CA ALA A 151 -11.35 13.14 1.13
C ALA A 151 -11.26 13.29 2.66
N SER A 152 -12.00 14.24 3.24
CA SER A 152 -11.92 14.61 4.66
C SER A 152 -12.75 13.73 5.59
N GLY A 153 -13.80 13.11 5.06
CA GLY A 153 -14.73 12.30 5.84
C GLY A 153 -14.50 10.80 5.69
N PRO A 154 -14.61 10.00 6.76
CA PRO A 154 -14.76 8.54 6.71
C PRO A 154 -15.61 8.05 5.53
N ALA A 155 -16.88 8.46 5.49
CA ALA A 155 -17.83 8.00 4.47
C ALA A 155 -17.42 8.40 3.04
N VAL A 156 -16.94 9.63 2.85
CA VAL A 156 -16.49 10.11 1.53
C VAL A 156 -15.28 9.28 1.08
N LEU A 157 -14.28 9.13 1.95
CA LEU A 157 -13.06 8.42 1.63
C LEU A 157 -13.30 6.94 1.29
N SER A 158 -14.24 6.25 1.94
CA SER A 158 -14.58 4.87 1.53
C SER A 158 -15.17 4.80 0.15
N VAL A 159 -16.08 5.71 -0.18
CA VAL A 159 -16.68 5.75 -1.51
C VAL A 159 -15.59 5.96 -2.55
N LEU A 160 -14.72 6.96 -2.36
CA LEU A 160 -13.61 7.24 -3.28
C LEU A 160 -12.61 6.07 -3.37
N PHE A 161 -12.32 5.41 -2.25
CA PHE A 161 -11.49 4.21 -2.21
C PHE A 161 -12.09 3.07 -3.03
N VAL A 162 -13.39 2.78 -2.87
CA VAL A 162 -14.08 1.73 -3.65
C VAL A 162 -14.03 2.05 -5.14
N PHE A 163 -14.37 3.29 -5.52
CA PHE A 163 -14.26 3.71 -6.92
C PHE A 163 -12.84 3.58 -7.46
N SER A 164 -11.82 3.91 -6.65
CA SER A 164 -10.42 3.80 -7.06
C SER A 164 -9.97 2.35 -7.27
N ASN A 165 -10.43 1.43 -6.41
CA ASN A 165 -10.12 0.00 -6.59
C ASN A 165 -10.84 -0.56 -7.81
N VAL A 166 -12.13 -0.24 -7.99
CA VAL A 166 -12.90 -0.67 -9.17
C VAL A 166 -12.26 -0.14 -10.45
N TRP A 167 -11.88 1.14 -10.48
CA TRP A 167 -11.18 1.74 -11.62
C TRP A 167 -9.87 1.00 -11.91
N GLN A 168 -8.98 0.88 -10.93
CA GLN A 168 -7.69 0.18 -11.10
C GLN A 168 -7.88 -1.25 -11.65
N LEU A 169 -8.88 -1.98 -11.16
CA LEU A 169 -9.16 -3.35 -11.60
C LEU A 169 -9.77 -3.42 -13.00
N VAL A 170 -10.65 -2.49 -13.35
CA VAL A 170 -11.22 -2.38 -14.70
C VAL A 170 -10.12 -2.04 -15.70
N ASP A 171 -9.29 -1.04 -15.41
CA ASP A 171 -8.15 -0.66 -16.25
C ASP A 171 -7.20 -1.86 -16.43
N ALA A 172 -6.83 -2.54 -15.34
CA ALA A 172 -5.98 -3.72 -15.40
C ALA A 172 -6.57 -4.86 -16.24
N SER A 173 -7.89 -5.07 -16.18
CA SER A 173 -8.57 -6.11 -16.95
C SER A 173 -8.63 -5.74 -18.44
N LEU A 174 -8.94 -4.48 -18.75
CA LEU A 174 -8.93 -3.98 -20.12
C LEU A 174 -7.51 -4.05 -20.72
N ASP A 175 -6.49 -3.74 -19.93
CA ASP A 175 -5.08 -3.85 -20.34
C ASP A 175 -4.70 -5.30 -20.66
N ASP A 176 -5.12 -6.25 -19.83
CA ASP A 176 -4.87 -7.69 -20.03
C ASP A 176 -5.50 -8.26 -21.30
N GLU A 177 -6.63 -7.70 -21.72
CA GLU A 177 -7.29 -8.04 -22.98
C GLU A 177 -6.82 -7.19 -24.18
N GLY A 178 -5.89 -6.25 -23.98
CA GLY A 178 -5.41 -5.32 -25.02
C GLY A 178 -6.46 -4.29 -25.46
N LEU A 179 -7.50 -4.08 -24.65
CA LEU A 179 -8.63 -3.20 -24.97
C LEU A 179 -8.39 -1.74 -24.59
N LEU A 180 -7.43 -1.45 -23.71
CA LEU A 180 -7.09 -0.09 -23.32
C LEU A 180 -6.62 0.79 -24.49
N GLU A 181 -6.01 0.19 -25.52
CA GLU A 181 -5.50 0.91 -26.70
C GLU A 181 -6.62 1.54 -27.54
N TYR A 182 -7.85 1.05 -27.39
CA TYR A 182 -9.04 1.52 -28.12
C TYR A 182 -9.82 2.60 -27.36
N SER A 183 -9.40 2.95 -26.14
CA SER A 183 -9.99 4.07 -25.42
C SER A 183 -9.51 5.38 -26.08
N PRO A 184 -10.42 6.21 -26.64
CA PRO A 184 -10.06 7.48 -27.29
C PRO A 184 -9.41 8.45 -26.29
N GLU A 185 -9.76 8.28 -25.02
CA GLU A 185 -9.08 8.82 -23.87
C GLU A 185 -7.98 7.83 -23.46
N LYS A 186 -6.73 8.11 -23.87
CA LYS A 186 -5.52 7.38 -23.45
C LYS A 186 -5.20 7.62 -21.95
N ILE A 187 -6.23 7.56 -21.10
CA ILE A 187 -6.28 8.04 -19.71
C ILE A 187 -6.33 6.84 -18.76
N SER A 188 -5.47 5.83 -18.96
CA SER A 188 -5.12 5.02 -17.81
C SER A 188 -4.04 5.78 -17.03
N ARG A 189 -4.44 6.43 -15.94
CA ARG A 189 -3.52 7.14 -15.03
C ARG A 189 -2.73 6.16 -14.17
N TRP A 190 -3.22 4.93 -14.05
CA TRP A 190 -2.55 3.89 -13.29
C TRP A 190 -1.44 3.27 -14.13
N LEU A 191 -0.31 2.98 -13.50
CA LEU A 191 0.79 2.30 -14.15
C LEU A 191 0.31 0.90 -14.59
N THR A 192 0.02 0.73 -15.87
CA THR A 192 -0.44 -0.54 -16.45
C THR A 192 0.70 -1.35 -17.07
N GLY A 193 1.84 -0.71 -17.37
CA GLY A 193 3.00 -1.35 -17.98
C GLY A 193 3.87 -2.20 -17.03
N ILE A 194 4.51 -3.23 -17.61
CA ILE A 194 5.51 -4.08 -16.95
C ILE A 194 6.70 -3.21 -16.50
N GLN A 195 6.88 -3.06 -15.18
CA GLN A 195 8.10 -2.49 -14.63
C GLN A 195 9.17 -3.58 -14.53
N ASP A 196 10.14 -3.55 -15.45
CA ASP A 196 11.44 -4.19 -15.26
C ASP A 196 12.33 -3.15 -14.55
N MET A 197 12.39 -3.22 -13.22
CA MET A 197 13.20 -2.28 -12.43
C MET A 197 14.61 -2.83 -12.27
N ASP A 198 15.42 -2.67 -13.32
CA ASP A 198 16.87 -2.75 -13.18
C ASP A 198 17.39 -1.58 -12.33
N ILE A 199 18.26 -1.93 -11.40
CA ILE A 199 18.82 -1.04 -10.37
C ILE A 199 19.81 -0.04 -11.01
N VAL A 200 19.47 1.25 -10.90
CA VAL A 200 20.33 2.46 -10.96
C VAL A 200 20.98 2.81 -12.31
N ASN A 201 20.51 3.92 -12.93
CA ASN A 201 21.41 5.00 -13.37
C ASN A 201 20.67 6.36 -13.49
N HIS A 202 21.41 7.44 -13.27
CA HIS A 202 20.99 8.83 -13.14
C HIS A 202 20.28 9.46 -14.34
N GLY A 203 19.37 10.40 -14.04
CA GLY A 203 19.41 11.73 -14.67
C GLY A 203 18.28 12.10 -15.65
N ARG A 204 17.50 13.11 -15.23
CA ARG A 204 16.86 14.17 -16.04
C ARG A 204 15.86 13.83 -17.15
N PHE A 205 14.66 14.42 -16.96
CA PHE A 205 13.90 15.28 -17.89
C PHE A 205 13.76 14.89 -19.37
N LEU A 206 12.50 14.89 -19.83
CA LEU A 206 11.95 15.54 -21.05
C LEU A 206 10.44 15.17 -21.03
N GLU A 207 9.44 16.03 -20.85
CA GLU A 207 9.15 17.29 -21.55
C GLU A 207 9.49 17.17 -23.04
N ASN A 208 8.55 16.68 -23.85
CA ASN A 208 8.04 17.44 -24.99
C ASN A 208 6.94 16.70 -25.76
N LYS A 209 5.83 17.43 -25.83
CA LYS A 209 4.77 17.44 -26.83
C LYS A 209 5.34 17.21 -28.25
N ILE A 210 4.78 16.26 -28.99
CA ILE A 210 4.80 16.28 -30.46
C ILE A 210 3.37 16.14 -30.94
N GLU A 211 2.86 17.25 -31.46
CA GLU A 211 1.65 17.37 -32.27
C GLU A 211 1.84 16.58 -33.57
N PHE A 212 0.88 15.71 -33.90
CA PHE A 212 0.73 15.24 -35.29
C PHE A 212 -0.31 16.14 -35.96
N GLN A 213 0.16 17.01 -36.85
CA GLN A 213 -0.69 17.66 -37.86
C GLN A 213 -0.98 16.64 -38.97
N GLU A 214 -2.26 16.57 -39.35
CA GLU A 214 -2.74 15.95 -40.58
C GLU A 214 -2.24 16.76 -41.79
N GLU A 215 -1.79 16.07 -42.84
CA GLU A 215 -1.78 16.62 -44.19
C GLU A 215 -2.48 15.64 -45.16
N TYR A 216 -3.21 16.25 -46.08
CA TYR A 216 -4.21 15.74 -47.03
C TYR A 216 -3.77 14.62 -47.97
#